data_AF-Q0W4L0-F1
#
_entry.id   AF-Q0W4L0-F1
#
_cell.length_a   1.000
_cell.length_b   1.000
_cell.length_c   1.000
_cell.angle_alpha   90.00
_cell.angle_beta   90.00
_cell.angle_gamma   90.00
#
_symmetry.space_group_name_H-M   'P 1'
#
loop_
_entity.id
_entity.type
_entity.pdbx_description
1 polymer ?
#
loop_
_entity_poly.entity_id
_entity_poly.type
_entity_poly.pdbx_seq_one_letter_code
_entity_poly.pdbx_strand_id
1 'polypeptide(L)'
;MVVGFMANLLSITKKEITDVVNSKILAIMVAFYIVLFVLSFFTNICNNTNNSNELIFVLFMYSTCYYSTLVAMALGYSSFFSEMDGKAINTLLTKPLYRDTIINGKLLSGVILSTGLFIFTTLLYVTAIGIYFNDPTEVLPVIFNILPLMFVLSLSSTMFFYSLTLLICTALKDQMLSFFTSCLSWIILFYLINDDWFAGYISYYLNSPSVIYTISSFSPFTLVNFALAEPDIIMAITTDGETAILKLLLYTGIMMFVTYTVFLRRDVA
;
A
#
# COMPACT_ATOMS: atom_id res chain seq x y z
N MET A 1 10.34 11.15 -31.64
CA MET A 1 9.34 11.80 -30.75
C MET A 1 9.07 10.96 -29.50
N VAL A 2 8.77 9.65 -29.62
CA VAL A 2 8.56 8.73 -28.47
C VAL A 2 9.78 8.61 -27.54
N VAL A 3 10.99 8.56 -28.08
CA VAL A 3 12.24 8.48 -27.28
C VAL A 3 12.43 9.71 -26.38
N GLY A 4 12.06 10.90 -26.84
CA GLY A 4 12.13 12.12 -26.04
C GLY A 4 11.10 12.16 -24.90
N PHE A 5 9.90 11.64 -25.14
CA PHE A 5 8.85 11.51 -24.12
C PHE A 5 9.26 10.50 -23.02
N MET A 6 9.74 9.33 -23.43
CA MET A 6 10.22 8.28 -22.51
C MET A 6 11.40 8.75 -21.65
N ALA A 7 12.38 9.45 -22.25
CA ALA A 7 13.52 9.99 -21.52
C ALA A 7 13.09 11.05 -20.49
N ASN A 8 12.14 11.92 -20.85
CA ASN A 8 11.60 12.93 -19.94
C ASN A 8 10.84 12.28 -18.78
N LEU A 9 9.97 11.30 -19.05
CA LEU A 9 9.24 10.55 -18.02
C LEU A 9 10.20 9.91 -17.00
N LEU A 10 11.25 9.23 -17.47
CA LEU A 10 12.21 8.57 -16.60
C LEU A 10 12.98 9.59 -15.73
N SER A 11 13.35 10.73 -16.32
CA SER A 11 14.05 11.80 -15.59
C SER A 11 13.16 12.41 -14.49
N ILE A 12 11.88 12.61 -14.77
CA ILE A 12 10.88 13.08 -13.80
C ILE A 12 10.73 12.04 -12.71
N THR A 13 10.53 10.77 -13.06
CA THR A 13 10.37 9.67 -12.12
C THR A 13 11.57 9.56 -11.17
N LYS A 14 12.79 9.64 -11.70
CA LYS A 14 14.02 9.60 -10.89
C LYS A 14 14.10 10.77 -9.91
N LYS A 15 13.71 11.95 -10.35
CA LYS A 15 13.64 13.13 -9.49
C LYS A 15 12.62 12.91 -8.36
N GLU A 16 11.39 12.50 -8.70
CA GLU A 16 10.33 12.23 -7.72
C GLU A 16 10.76 11.21 -6.67
N ILE A 17 11.40 10.12 -7.09
CA ILE A 17 11.95 9.11 -6.17
C ILE A 17 12.96 9.73 -5.20
N THR A 18 13.88 10.55 -5.72
CA THR A 18 14.93 11.17 -4.91
C THR A 18 14.34 12.14 -3.88
N ASP A 19 13.36 12.94 -4.29
CA ASP A 19 12.70 13.91 -3.42
C ASP A 19 11.89 13.21 -2.32
N VAL A 20 11.18 12.14 -2.67
CA VAL A 20 10.39 11.34 -1.72
C VAL A 20 11.28 10.61 -0.71
N VAL A 21 12.34 9.95 -1.18
CA VAL A 21 13.28 9.20 -0.33
C VAL A 21 14.00 10.11 0.66
N ASN A 22 14.32 11.35 0.26
CA ASN A 22 14.97 12.32 1.13
C ASN A 22 14.00 13.04 2.10
N SER A 23 12.70 12.76 2.02
CA SER A 23 11.71 13.41 2.89
C SER A 23 11.82 12.89 4.34
N LYS A 24 11.83 13.82 5.30
CA LYS A 24 11.90 13.49 6.74
C LYS A 24 10.72 12.62 7.20
N ILE A 25 9.55 12.86 6.62
CA ILE A 25 8.31 12.13 6.94
C ILE A 25 8.42 10.67 6.53
N LEU A 26 8.95 10.39 5.33
CA LEU A 26 9.20 9.02 4.91
C LEU A 26 10.20 8.32 5.82
N ALA A 27 11.30 8.99 6.18
CA ALA A 27 12.28 8.42 7.11
C ALA A 27 11.66 8.05 8.47
N ILE A 28 10.82 8.93 9.04
CA ILE A 28 10.09 8.66 10.29
C ILE A 28 9.13 7.48 10.13
N MET A 29 8.39 7.40 9.01
CA MET A 29 7.41 6.33 8.78
C MET A 29 8.07 4.99 8.52
N VAL A 30 9.22 4.95 7.84
CA VAL A 30 10.03 3.73 7.67
C VAL A 30 10.65 3.30 9.01
N ALA A 31 11.14 4.23 9.83
CA ALA A 31 11.63 3.90 11.17
C ALA A 31 10.50 3.32 12.05
N PHE A 32 9.31 3.93 12.02
CA PHE A 32 8.13 3.42 12.70
C PHE A 32 7.71 2.04 12.19
N TYR A 33 7.76 1.82 10.87
CA TYR A 33 7.52 0.52 10.25
C TYR A 33 8.48 -0.56 10.79
N ILE A 34 9.78 -0.26 10.89
CA ILE A 34 10.77 -1.20 11.44
C ILE A 34 10.48 -1.51 12.91
N VAL A 35 10.09 -0.51 13.71
CA VAL A 35 9.72 -0.73 15.12
C VAL A 35 8.49 -1.64 15.23
N LEU A 36 7.44 -1.39 14.44
CA LEU A 36 6.25 -2.24 14.39
C LEU A 36 6.57 -3.67 13.94
N PHE A 37 7.42 -3.81 12.93
CA PHE A 37 7.90 -5.10 12.46
C PHE A 37 8.58 -5.88 13.59
N VAL A 38 9.52 -5.25 14.29
CA VAL A 38 10.26 -5.89 15.39
C VAL A 38 9.30 -6.28 16.53
N LEU A 39 8.41 -5.38 16.95
CA LEU A 39 7.44 -5.65 18.01
C LEU A 39 6.46 -6.79 17.63
N SER A 40 5.93 -6.77 16.41
CA SER A 40 5.02 -7.83 15.94
C SER A 40 5.75 -9.17 15.84
N PHE A 41 6.98 -9.20 15.33
CA PHE A 41 7.77 -10.42 15.25
C PHE A 41 8.05 -11.01 16.66
N PHE A 42 8.50 -10.18 17.61
CA PHE A 42 8.78 -10.64 18.98
C PHE A 42 7.53 -11.13 19.72
N THR A 43 6.42 -10.38 19.66
CA THR A 43 5.18 -10.75 20.35
C THR A 43 4.63 -12.08 19.87
N ASN A 44 4.65 -12.33 18.57
CA ASN A 44 4.14 -13.60 18.01
C ASN A 44 5.06 -14.79 18.33
N ILE A 45 6.39 -14.57 18.36
CA ILE A 45 7.34 -15.58 18.85
C ILE A 45 7.05 -15.95 20.31
N CYS A 46 6.86 -14.96 21.18
CA CYS A 46 6.61 -15.20 22.60
C CYS A 46 5.27 -15.91 22.86
N ASN A 47 4.26 -15.65 22.02
CA ASN A 47 2.90 -16.20 22.19
C ASN A 47 2.73 -17.63 21.65
N ASN A 48 3.80 -18.22 21.10
CA ASN A 48 4.05 -19.65 20.87
C ASN A 48 2.79 -20.55 20.83
N THR A 49 2.08 -20.55 19.70
CA THR A 49 1.07 -21.58 19.41
C THR A 49 1.71 -22.68 18.58
N ASN A 50 1.22 -23.91 18.72
CA ASN A 50 1.84 -25.15 18.23
C ASN A 50 2.05 -25.24 16.69
N ASN A 51 1.65 -24.22 15.91
CA ASN A 51 1.77 -24.15 14.46
C ASN A 51 2.72 -23.01 14.05
N SER A 52 4.03 -23.28 13.99
CA SER A 52 5.05 -22.31 13.59
C SER A 52 4.83 -21.73 12.18
N ASN A 53 4.37 -22.54 11.23
CA ASN A 53 4.25 -22.13 9.82
C ASN A 53 3.09 -21.16 9.58
N GLU A 54 1.94 -21.38 10.22
CA GLU A 54 0.77 -20.50 10.10
C GLU A 54 1.04 -19.12 10.72
N LEU A 55 1.72 -19.10 11.88
CA LEU A 55 2.12 -17.85 12.52
C LEU A 55 3.05 -17.02 11.63
N ILE A 56 4.04 -17.67 11.02
CA ILE A 56 5.00 -17.02 10.11
C ILE A 56 4.27 -16.42 8.90
N PHE A 57 3.34 -17.18 8.33
CA PHE A 57 2.53 -16.70 7.22
C PHE A 57 1.71 -15.45 7.59
N VAL A 58 1.01 -15.48 8.73
CA VAL A 58 0.20 -14.35 9.22
C VAL A 58 1.09 -13.12 9.50
N LEU A 59 2.26 -13.31 10.10
CA LEU A 59 3.25 -12.25 10.34
C LEU A 59 3.74 -11.59 9.05
N PHE A 60 4.11 -12.41 8.06
CA PHE A 60 4.52 -11.93 6.76
C PHE A 60 3.39 -11.12 6.10
N MET A 61 2.16 -11.53 6.33
CA MET A 61 0.99 -10.84 5.83
C MET A 61 0.73 -9.48 6.42
N TYR A 62 0.69 -9.38 7.74
CA TYR A 62 0.52 -8.11 8.41
C TYR A 62 1.65 -7.13 8.07
N SER A 63 2.89 -7.61 7.95
CA SER A 63 4.01 -6.74 7.59
C SER A 63 3.95 -6.24 6.14
N THR A 64 3.74 -7.14 5.17
CA THR A 64 3.77 -6.79 3.74
C THR A 64 2.53 -6.09 3.22
N CYS A 65 1.34 -6.35 3.79
CA CYS A 65 0.07 -5.82 3.27
C CYS A 65 -0.60 -4.81 4.20
N TYR A 66 -0.42 -4.91 5.52
CA TYR A 66 -1.03 -3.96 6.45
C TYR A 66 -0.08 -2.79 6.77
N TYR A 67 1.09 -3.06 7.35
CA TYR A 67 2.03 -1.99 7.72
C TYR A 67 2.62 -1.24 6.52
N SER A 68 2.77 -1.90 5.37
CA SER A 68 3.24 -1.25 4.13
C SER A 68 2.31 -0.13 3.66
N THR A 69 1.00 -0.24 3.90
CA THR A 69 0.04 0.80 3.48
C THR A 69 0.16 2.09 4.28
N LEU A 70 0.61 2.02 5.54
CA LEU A 70 0.99 3.21 6.32
C LEU A 70 2.14 3.96 5.64
N VAL A 71 3.15 3.22 5.17
CA VAL A 71 4.28 3.81 4.43
C VAL A 71 3.81 4.32 3.07
N ALA A 72 2.91 3.61 2.38
CA ALA A 72 2.32 4.05 1.11
C ALA A 72 1.55 5.38 1.23
N MET A 73 0.88 5.62 2.36
CA MET A 73 0.27 6.93 2.62
C MET A 73 1.31 8.04 2.74
N ALA A 74 2.39 7.79 3.48
CA ALA A 74 3.48 8.74 3.64
C ALA A 74 4.20 9.02 2.32
N LEU A 75 4.34 7.99 1.47
CA LEU A 75 4.82 8.11 0.09
C LEU A 75 3.94 9.06 -0.74
N GLY A 76 2.62 8.86 -0.72
CA GLY A 76 1.70 9.72 -1.47
C GLY A 76 1.71 11.16 -0.99
N TYR A 77 1.68 11.36 0.32
CA TYR A 77 1.79 12.70 0.92
C TYR A 77 3.11 13.39 0.56
N SER A 78 4.26 12.72 0.78
CA SER A 78 5.58 13.30 0.49
C SER A 78 5.77 13.58 -0.99
N SER A 79 5.21 12.74 -1.87
CA SER A 79 5.26 12.97 -3.32
C SER A 79 4.42 14.17 -3.78
N PHE A 80 3.38 14.55 -3.03
CA PHE A 80 2.60 15.75 -3.36
C PHE A 80 3.28 17.03 -2.87
N PHE A 81 3.75 17.04 -1.61
CA PHE A 81 4.32 18.24 -0.99
C PHE A 81 5.80 18.49 -1.33
N SER A 82 6.54 17.49 -1.84
CA SER A 82 7.91 17.67 -2.32
C SER A 82 8.03 18.76 -3.39
N GLU A 83 6.99 18.93 -4.23
CA GLU A 83 6.95 19.98 -5.25
C GLU A 83 6.70 21.38 -4.67
N MET A 84 5.92 21.47 -3.59
CA MET A 84 5.61 22.73 -2.92
C MET A 84 6.83 23.26 -2.14
N ASP A 85 7.54 22.39 -1.42
CA ASP A 85 8.69 22.75 -0.60
C ASP A 85 9.98 22.95 -1.43
N GLY A 86 10.12 22.23 -2.55
CA GLY A 86 11.36 22.12 -3.32
C GLY A 86 11.73 23.28 -4.26
N LYS A 87 11.04 24.43 -4.22
CA LYS A 87 11.20 25.53 -5.22
C LYS A 87 11.02 25.08 -6.68
N ALA A 88 10.35 23.96 -6.94
CA ALA A 88 10.09 23.45 -8.30
C ALA A 88 9.16 24.37 -9.12
N ILE A 89 8.47 25.30 -8.46
CA ILE A 89 7.71 26.38 -9.10
C ILE A 89 8.62 27.22 -10.01
N ASN A 90 9.89 27.43 -9.65
CA ASN A 90 10.83 28.19 -10.49
C ASN A 90 11.36 27.40 -11.70
N THR A 91 11.34 26.06 -11.68
CA THR A 91 11.80 25.23 -12.81
C THR A 91 10.68 24.91 -13.79
N LEU A 92 9.44 24.74 -13.32
CA LEU A 92 8.23 24.66 -14.16
C LEU A 92 8.00 25.92 -15.01
N LEU A 93 8.49 27.09 -14.56
CA LEU A 93 8.47 28.35 -15.33
C LEU A 93 9.46 28.38 -16.50
N THR A 94 10.47 27.49 -16.53
CA THR A 94 11.54 27.54 -17.55
C THR A 94 11.34 26.56 -18.70
N LYS A 95 10.56 25.49 -18.51
CA LYS A 95 10.15 24.56 -19.57
C LYS A 95 8.72 24.06 -19.29
N PRO A 96 7.75 24.28 -20.19
CA PRO A 96 6.41 23.73 -20.00
C PRO A 96 6.47 22.20 -20.08
N LEU A 97 6.35 21.53 -18.94
CA LEU A 97 6.13 20.09 -18.86
C LEU A 97 4.62 19.82 -18.91
N TYR A 98 4.22 18.84 -19.71
CA TYR A 98 2.82 18.44 -19.81
C TYR A 98 2.36 17.81 -18.48
N ARG A 99 1.18 18.18 -17.98
CA ARG A 99 0.62 17.64 -16.71
C ARG A 99 0.53 16.11 -16.72
N ASP A 100 0.26 15.51 -17.88
CA ASP A 100 0.27 14.05 -18.07
C ASP A 100 1.61 13.39 -17.73
N THR A 101 2.73 14.04 -18.08
CA THR A 101 4.06 13.51 -17.77
C THR A 101 4.39 13.56 -16.29
N ILE A 102 3.83 14.53 -15.57
CA ILE A 102 4.04 14.70 -14.12
C ILE A 102 3.27 13.61 -13.38
N ILE A 103 1.97 13.47 -13.64
CA ILE A 103 1.14 12.46 -12.96
C ILE A 103 1.60 11.03 -13.28
N ASN A 104 1.99 10.75 -14.54
CA ASN A 104 2.56 9.45 -14.89
C ASN A 104 3.91 9.20 -14.20
N GLY A 105 4.72 10.24 -14.02
CA GLY A 105 5.94 10.17 -13.22
C GLY A 105 5.68 9.86 -11.75
N LYS A 106 4.64 10.46 -11.14
CA LYS A 106 4.22 10.19 -9.75
C LYS A 106 3.66 8.79 -9.57
N LEU A 107 2.79 8.34 -10.47
CA LEU A 107 2.26 6.97 -10.41
C LEU A 107 3.38 5.94 -10.61
N LEU A 108 4.31 6.17 -11.54
CA LEU A 108 5.44 5.28 -11.76
C LEU A 108 6.43 5.27 -10.58
N SER A 109 6.70 6.42 -9.96
CA SER A 109 7.53 6.49 -8.76
C SER A 109 6.86 5.76 -7.59
N GLY A 110 5.54 5.89 -7.45
CA GLY A 110 4.73 5.11 -6.52
C GLY A 110 4.94 3.61 -6.72
N VAL A 111 4.80 3.11 -7.96
CA VAL A 111 5.02 1.69 -8.28
C VAL A 111 6.44 1.25 -7.89
N ILE A 112 7.47 1.99 -8.30
CA ILE A 112 8.87 1.65 -7.99
C ILE A 112 9.15 1.66 -6.48
N LEU A 113 8.60 2.62 -5.74
CA LEU A 113 8.78 2.71 -4.30
C LEU A 113 8.01 1.61 -3.57
N SER A 114 6.81 1.25 -4.03
CA SER A 114 6.04 0.14 -3.47
C SER A 114 6.73 -1.21 -3.66
N THR A 115 7.33 -1.45 -4.84
CA THR A 115 8.09 -2.68 -5.10
C THR A 115 9.37 -2.71 -4.28
N GLY A 116 10.05 -1.56 -4.14
CA GLY A 116 11.19 -1.41 -3.24
C GLY A 116 10.85 -1.70 -1.79
N LEU A 117 9.70 -1.20 -1.30
CA LEU A 117 9.19 -1.51 0.02
C LEU A 117 8.93 -3.00 0.17
N PHE A 118 8.22 -3.63 -0.76
CA PHE A 118 7.97 -5.08 -0.71
C PHE A 118 9.28 -5.87 -0.60
N ILE A 119 10.26 -5.60 -1.47
CA ILE A 119 11.58 -6.26 -1.42
C ILE A 119 12.29 -6.01 -0.08
N PHE A 120 12.23 -4.79 0.45
CA PHE A 120 12.79 -4.47 1.75
C PHE A 120 12.12 -5.27 2.88
N THR A 121 10.80 -5.37 2.86
CA THR A 121 10.03 -6.14 3.86
C THR A 121 10.30 -7.63 3.76
N THR A 122 10.41 -8.20 2.56
CA THR A 122 10.70 -9.61 2.37
C THR A 122 12.11 -9.97 2.83
N LEU A 123 13.11 -9.12 2.53
CA LEU A 123 14.47 -9.29 3.04
C LEU A 123 14.53 -9.21 4.56
N LEU A 124 13.87 -8.22 5.17
CA LEU A 124 13.77 -8.13 6.63
C LEU A 124 13.17 -9.41 7.22
N TYR A 125 12.12 -9.94 6.61
CA TYR A 125 11.45 -11.14 7.10
C TYR A 125 12.30 -12.40 6.98
N VAL A 126 12.95 -12.60 5.82
CA VAL A 126 13.86 -13.74 5.60
C VAL A 126 15.04 -13.67 6.57
N THR A 127 15.61 -12.49 6.82
CA THR A 127 16.68 -12.34 7.81
C THR A 127 16.20 -12.61 9.24
N ALA A 128 15.02 -12.15 9.62
CA ALA A 128 14.45 -12.38 10.95
C ALA A 128 14.21 -13.88 11.23
N ILE A 129 13.67 -14.60 10.24
CA ILE A 129 13.51 -16.06 10.31
C ILE A 129 14.86 -16.75 10.41
N GLY A 130 15.83 -16.38 9.57
CA GLY A 130 17.16 -17.01 9.57
C GLY A 130 17.94 -16.81 10.87
N ILE A 131 17.65 -15.75 11.62
CA ILE A 131 18.24 -15.51 12.96
C ILE A 131 17.53 -16.34 14.03
N TYR A 132 16.21 -16.51 13.92
CA TYR A 132 15.40 -17.16 14.96
C TYR A 132 15.33 -18.69 14.80
N PHE A 133 15.19 -19.19 13.58
CA PHE A 133 15.15 -20.62 13.28
C PHE A 133 16.54 -21.10 12.87
N ASN A 134 17.15 -21.95 13.71
CA ASN A 134 18.48 -22.52 13.45
C ASN A 134 18.54 -23.33 12.13
N ASP A 135 17.43 -23.96 11.73
CA ASP A 135 17.27 -24.64 10.45
C ASP A 135 16.00 -24.13 9.74
N PRO A 136 16.13 -23.20 8.78
CA PRO A 136 14.98 -22.56 8.16
C PRO A 136 14.44 -23.36 6.94
N THR A 137 14.92 -24.59 6.75
CA THR A 137 14.64 -25.46 5.59
C THR A 137 13.17 -25.79 5.42
N GLU A 138 12.39 -25.86 6.50
CA GLU A 138 10.96 -26.15 6.45
C GLU A 138 10.10 -24.91 6.14
N VAL A 139 10.60 -23.71 6.47
CA VAL A 139 9.83 -22.46 6.39
C VAL A 139 10.05 -21.72 5.06
N LEU A 140 11.30 -21.69 4.56
CA LEU A 140 11.64 -21.03 3.30
C LEU A 140 10.74 -21.44 2.12
N PRO A 141 10.47 -22.74 1.85
CA PRO A 141 9.68 -23.13 0.68
C PRO A 141 8.24 -22.59 0.73
N VAL A 142 7.65 -22.49 1.92
CA VAL A 142 6.30 -21.92 2.12
C VAL A 142 6.29 -20.45 1.71
N ILE A 143 7.28 -19.68 2.15
CA ILE A 143 7.39 -18.25 1.81
C ILE A 143 7.58 -18.08 0.30
N PHE A 144 8.45 -18.88 -0.32
CA PHE A 144 8.71 -18.78 -1.76
C PHE A 144 7.50 -19.12 -2.62
N ASN A 145 6.69 -20.11 -2.23
CA ASN A 145 5.48 -20.49 -2.96
C ASN A 145 4.45 -19.34 -2.98
N ILE A 146 4.33 -18.64 -1.85
CA ILE A 146 3.31 -17.61 -1.62
C ILE A 146 3.77 -16.23 -2.11
N LEU A 147 5.09 -16.02 -2.24
CA LEU A 147 5.70 -14.74 -2.58
C LEU A 147 5.07 -14.02 -3.80
N PRO A 148 4.74 -14.69 -4.92
CA PRO A 148 4.12 -14.03 -6.07
C PRO A 148 2.70 -13.49 -5.75
N LEU A 149 1.91 -14.23 -4.97
CA LEU A 149 0.59 -13.79 -4.53
C LEU A 149 0.72 -12.54 -3.64
N MET A 150 1.66 -12.58 -2.69
CA MET A 150 1.92 -11.44 -1.80
C MET A 150 2.43 -10.22 -2.52
N PHE A 151 3.23 -10.40 -3.57
CA PHE A 151 3.68 -9.30 -4.39
C PHE A 151 2.48 -8.57 -5.03
N VAL A 152 1.53 -9.31 -5.61
CA VAL A 152 0.34 -8.71 -6.24
C VAL A 152 -0.57 -8.04 -5.20
N LEU A 153 -0.82 -8.71 -4.07
CA LEU A 153 -1.70 -8.19 -3.01
C LEU A 153 -1.10 -6.96 -2.31
N SER A 154 0.19 -6.98 -2.01
CA SER A 154 0.88 -5.82 -1.40
C SER A 154 0.97 -4.65 -2.36
N LEU A 155 1.27 -4.89 -3.64
CA LEU A 155 1.36 -3.83 -4.64
C LEU A 155 0.00 -3.17 -4.86
N SER A 156 -1.05 -3.97 -4.96
CA SER A 156 -2.42 -3.44 -5.10
C SER A 156 -2.84 -2.67 -3.84
N SER A 157 -2.69 -3.20 -2.63
CA SER A 157 -3.07 -2.48 -1.41
C SER A 157 -2.28 -1.17 -1.24
N THR A 158 -0.96 -1.19 -1.48
CA THR A 158 -0.13 0.02 -1.38
C THR A 158 -0.45 1.05 -2.45
N MET A 159 -0.69 0.64 -3.70
CA MET A 159 -1.14 1.55 -4.77
C MET A 159 -2.50 2.18 -4.47
N PHE A 160 -3.42 1.42 -3.89
CA PHE A 160 -4.72 1.94 -3.47
C PHE A 160 -4.54 3.09 -2.49
N PHE A 161 -3.75 2.90 -1.43
CA PHE A 161 -3.54 3.96 -0.44
C PHE A 161 -2.68 5.10 -0.95
N TYR A 162 -1.65 4.83 -1.75
CA TYR A 162 -0.84 5.87 -2.40
C TYR A 162 -1.70 6.80 -3.28
N SER A 163 -2.55 6.22 -4.12
CA SER A 163 -3.47 6.99 -4.97
C SER A 163 -4.52 7.72 -4.12
N LEU A 164 -5.11 7.06 -3.11
CA LEU A 164 -6.06 7.70 -2.22
C LEU A 164 -5.46 8.92 -1.49
N THR A 165 -4.22 8.85 -1.00
CA THR A 165 -3.59 9.99 -0.35
C THR A 165 -3.27 11.10 -1.33
N LEU A 166 -2.84 10.79 -2.56
CA LEU A 166 -2.73 11.77 -3.63
C LEU A 166 -4.08 12.45 -3.94
N LEU A 167 -5.19 11.70 -3.94
CA LEU A 167 -6.53 12.27 -4.12
C LEU A 167 -6.86 13.27 -3.00
N ILE A 168 -6.59 12.90 -1.75
CA ILE A 168 -6.87 13.76 -0.60
C ILE A 168 -5.99 15.02 -0.63
N CYS A 169 -4.70 14.88 -0.93
CA CYS A 169 -3.78 16.02 -1.06
C CYS A 169 -4.14 16.91 -2.26
N THR A 170 -4.70 16.33 -3.32
CA THR A 170 -5.23 17.09 -4.46
C THR A 170 -6.60 17.72 -4.17
N ALA A 171 -7.38 17.24 -3.21
CA ALA A 171 -8.64 17.87 -2.83
C ALA A 171 -8.44 19.01 -1.82
N LEU A 172 -7.47 18.87 -0.92
CA LEU A 172 -7.25 19.78 0.20
C LEU A 172 -6.08 20.74 -0.10
N LYS A 173 -6.25 22.02 0.25
CA LYS A 173 -5.19 23.03 0.09
C LYS A 173 -4.19 23.02 1.24
N ASP A 174 -4.68 22.71 2.45
CA ASP A 174 -3.87 22.75 3.66
C ASP A 174 -3.08 21.46 3.87
N GLN A 175 -1.76 21.60 4.03
CA GLN A 175 -0.83 20.50 4.19
C GLN A 175 -1.16 19.63 5.42
N MET A 176 -1.33 20.25 6.60
CA MET A 176 -1.63 19.53 7.83
C MET A 176 -2.97 18.78 7.77
N LEU A 177 -4.00 19.40 7.19
CA LEU A 177 -5.32 18.80 7.06
C LEU A 177 -5.28 17.59 6.11
N SER A 178 -4.54 17.68 5.01
CA SER A 178 -4.38 16.58 4.07
C SER A 178 -3.70 15.36 4.68
N PHE A 179 -2.68 15.57 5.52
CA PHE A 179 -2.04 14.47 6.26
C PHE A 179 -3.02 13.81 7.23
N PHE A 180 -3.69 14.62 8.07
CA PHE A 180 -4.62 14.10 9.07
C PHE A 180 -5.79 13.33 8.43
N THR A 181 -6.37 13.88 7.37
CA THR A 181 -7.47 13.23 6.64
C THR A 181 -7.02 11.95 5.94
N SER A 182 -5.78 11.90 5.43
CA SER A 182 -5.21 10.66 4.90
C SER A 182 -5.07 9.58 5.98
N CYS A 183 -4.53 9.90 7.15
CA CYS A 183 -4.46 8.96 8.28
C CYS A 183 -5.86 8.50 8.72
N LEU A 184 -6.82 9.42 8.80
CA LEU A 184 -8.20 9.12 9.20
C LEU A 184 -8.85 8.18 8.17
N SER A 185 -8.65 8.41 6.87
CA SER A 185 -9.16 7.53 5.82
C SER A 185 -8.63 6.09 5.95
N TRP A 186 -7.36 5.93 6.33
CA TRP A 186 -6.77 4.62 6.58
C TRP A 186 -7.35 3.96 7.81
N ILE A 187 -7.52 4.68 8.93
CA ILE A 187 -8.17 4.12 10.13
C ILE A 187 -9.59 3.66 9.80
N ILE A 188 -10.36 4.44 9.04
CA ILE A 188 -11.72 4.03 8.64
C ILE A 188 -11.67 2.75 7.80
N LEU A 189 -10.84 2.73 6.76
CA LEU A 189 -10.82 1.64 5.79
C LEU A 189 -10.23 0.34 6.36
N PHE A 190 -9.15 0.42 7.14
CA PHE A 190 -8.45 -0.75 7.66
C PHE A 190 -8.94 -1.22 9.02
N TYR A 191 -9.29 -0.30 9.91
CA TYR A 191 -9.66 -0.64 11.28
C TYR A 191 -11.18 -0.72 11.43
N LEU A 192 -11.90 0.36 11.10
CA LEU A 192 -13.35 0.41 11.37
C LEU A 192 -14.18 -0.49 10.45
N ILE A 193 -13.93 -0.49 9.14
CA ILE A 193 -14.76 -1.25 8.18
C ILE A 193 -14.47 -2.76 8.24
N ASN A 194 -13.24 -3.13 8.56
CA ASN A 194 -12.85 -4.53 8.69
C ASN A 194 -13.42 -5.19 9.96
N ASP A 195 -13.53 -4.44 11.06
CA ASP A 195 -13.90 -5.02 12.34
C ASP A 195 -15.36 -5.53 12.33
N ASP A 196 -15.54 -6.75 12.81
CA ASP A 196 -16.84 -7.40 12.97
C ASP A 196 -17.77 -6.58 13.86
N TRP A 197 -17.23 -5.70 14.70
CA TRP A 197 -18.04 -4.78 15.47
C TRP A 197 -18.82 -3.83 14.57
N PHE A 198 -18.18 -3.07 13.69
CA PHE A 198 -18.91 -2.08 12.88
C PHE A 198 -19.84 -2.75 11.86
N ALA A 199 -19.30 -3.68 11.06
CA ALA A 199 -20.08 -4.38 10.04
C ALA A 199 -21.16 -5.29 10.67
N GLY A 200 -20.82 -5.95 11.79
CA GLY A 200 -21.74 -6.79 12.55
C GLY A 200 -22.88 -6.00 13.19
N TYR A 201 -22.61 -4.83 13.79
CA TYR A 201 -23.68 -3.99 14.32
C TYR A 201 -24.66 -3.57 13.23
N ILE A 202 -24.17 -3.11 12.07
CA ILE A 202 -25.04 -2.73 10.95
C ILE A 202 -25.86 -3.92 10.46
N SER A 203 -25.23 -5.09 10.33
CA SER A 203 -25.93 -6.31 9.90
C SER A 203 -27.00 -6.76 10.91
N TYR A 204 -26.74 -6.59 12.20
CA TYR A 204 -27.65 -6.90 13.28
C TYR A 204 -28.87 -5.97 13.22
N TYR A 205 -28.65 -4.66 13.01
CA TYR A 205 -29.75 -3.71 12.81
C TYR A 205 -30.59 -4.02 11.56
N LEU A 206 -29.97 -4.54 10.49
CA LEU A 206 -30.64 -4.88 9.23
C LEU A 206 -31.20 -6.31 9.19
N ASN A 207 -30.99 -7.12 10.24
CA ASN A 207 -31.39 -8.53 10.31
C ASN A 207 -30.93 -9.38 9.11
N SER A 208 -29.79 -9.02 8.50
CA SER A 208 -29.29 -9.69 7.29
C SER A 208 -27.80 -10.01 7.43
N PRO A 209 -27.43 -11.27 7.67
CA PRO A 209 -26.03 -11.65 7.91
C PRO A 209 -25.14 -11.47 6.67
N SER A 210 -25.73 -11.51 5.47
CA SER A 210 -25.01 -11.25 4.21
C SER A 210 -24.43 -9.83 4.13
N VAL A 211 -25.01 -8.87 4.86
CA VAL A 211 -24.57 -7.48 4.81
C VAL A 211 -23.17 -7.31 5.42
N ILE A 212 -22.79 -8.16 6.39
CA ILE A 212 -21.44 -8.15 6.98
C ILE A 212 -20.40 -8.27 5.88
N TYR A 213 -20.52 -9.30 5.04
CA TYR A 213 -19.58 -9.57 3.96
C TYR A 213 -19.57 -8.46 2.90
N THR A 214 -20.73 -7.85 2.63
CA THR A 214 -20.79 -6.73 1.67
C THR A 214 -20.07 -5.49 2.20
N ILE A 215 -20.27 -5.14 3.47
CA ILE A 215 -19.63 -3.98 4.10
C ILE A 215 -18.14 -4.24 4.27
N SER A 216 -17.78 -5.41 4.79
CA SER A 216 -16.38 -5.76 5.04
C SER A 216 -15.60 -5.78 3.72
N SER A 217 -16.20 -6.22 2.61
CA SER A 217 -15.56 -6.25 1.28
C SER A 217 -15.18 -4.88 0.69
N PHE A 218 -15.58 -3.76 1.30
CA PHE A 218 -15.07 -2.44 0.93
C PHE A 218 -13.67 -2.16 1.46
N SER A 219 -13.23 -2.86 2.51
CA SER A 219 -11.87 -2.69 3.01
C SER A 219 -10.88 -3.48 2.16
N PRO A 220 -9.76 -2.86 1.73
CA PRO A 220 -8.68 -3.59 1.07
C PRO A 220 -8.11 -4.73 1.92
N PHE A 221 -8.17 -4.59 3.26
CA PHE A 221 -7.66 -5.60 4.18
C PHE A 221 -8.46 -6.89 4.19
N THR A 222 -9.79 -6.81 4.26
CA THR A 222 -10.63 -8.03 4.21
C THR A 222 -10.47 -8.73 2.87
N LEU A 223 -10.36 -7.97 1.78
CA LEU A 223 -10.11 -8.54 0.45
C LEU A 223 -8.76 -9.28 0.41
N VAL A 224 -7.72 -8.72 1.03
CA VAL A 224 -6.43 -9.39 1.18
C VAL A 224 -6.58 -10.65 2.03
N ASN A 225 -7.27 -10.60 3.17
CA ASN A 225 -7.49 -11.78 4.02
C ASN A 225 -8.30 -12.87 3.32
N PHE A 226 -9.34 -12.52 2.56
CA PHE A 226 -10.12 -13.47 1.78
C PHE A 226 -9.31 -14.07 0.64
N ALA A 227 -8.46 -13.29 -0.02
CA ALA A 227 -7.55 -13.79 -1.05
C ALA A 227 -6.50 -14.77 -0.51
N LEU A 228 -6.30 -14.79 0.80
CA LEU A 228 -5.26 -15.56 1.50
C LEU A 228 -5.79 -16.64 2.42
N ALA A 229 -7.12 -16.81 2.45
CA ALA A 229 -7.74 -17.99 3.01
C ALA A 229 -7.26 -19.27 2.28
N GLU A 230 -6.79 -19.14 1.04
CA GLU A 230 -6.22 -20.21 0.24
C GLU A 230 -4.71 -19.98 0.03
N PRO A 231 -3.83 -20.94 0.38
CA PRO A 231 -2.38 -20.76 0.41
C PRO A 231 -1.71 -20.80 -0.98
N ASP A 232 -2.39 -21.26 -2.03
CA ASP A 232 -1.82 -21.41 -3.38
C ASP A 232 -2.40 -20.42 -4.38
N ILE A 233 -1.55 -19.86 -5.24
CA ILE A 233 -1.96 -18.92 -6.32
C ILE A 233 -3.06 -19.53 -7.21
N ILE A 234 -2.93 -20.81 -7.55
CA ILE A 234 -3.88 -21.50 -8.43
C ILE A 234 -5.22 -21.70 -7.72
N MET A 235 -5.21 -22.00 -6.42
CA MET A 235 -6.44 -22.16 -5.63
C MET A 235 -7.09 -20.80 -5.33
N ALA A 236 -6.31 -19.78 -4.98
CA ALA A 236 -6.78 -18.41 -4.80
C ALA A 236 -7.40 -17.81 -6.09
N ILE A 237 -7.00 -18.30 -7.28
CA ILE A 237 -7.57 -17.93 -8.59
C ILE A 237 -8.65 -18.93 -9.06
N THR A 238 -9.04 -19.95 -8.30
CA THR A 238 -10.11 -20.88 -8.76
C THR A 238 -11.28 -21.01 -7.78
N THR A 239 -11.11 -20.60 -6.53
CA THR A 239 -12.15 -20.57 -5.50
C THR A 239 -12.59 -19.13 -5.20
N ASP A 240 -13.36 -18.92 -4.12
CA ASP A 240 -13.93 -17.63 -3.69
C ASP A 240 -12.92 -16.45 -3.66
N GLY A 241 -11.62 -16.73 -3.58
CA GLY A 241 -10.51 -15.77 -3.68
C GLY A 241 -10.44 -14.99 -5.01
N GLU A 242 -10.94 -15.52 -6.13
CA GLU A 242 -10.93 -14.82 -7.43
C GLU A 242 -11.63 -13.47 -7.33
N THR A 243 -12.79 -13.47 -6.67
CA THR A 243 -13.61 -12.27 -6.55
C THR A 243 -12.92 -11.22 -5.71
N ALA A 244 -12.12 -11.61 -4.72
CA ALA A 244 -11.42 -10.69 -3.83
C ALA A 244 -10.23 -10.02 -4.53
N ILE A 245 -9.40 -10.80 -5.24
CA ILE A 245 -8.26 -10.29 -6.00
C ILE A 245 -8.74 -9.36 -7.12
N LEU A 246 -9.76 -9.76 -7.87
CA LEU A 246 -10.34 -8.93 -8.93
C LEU A 246 -10.94 -7.63 -8.38
N LYS A 247 -11.67 -7.68 -7.26
CA LYS A 247 -12.21 -6.48 -6.60
C LYS A 247 -11.09 -5.54 -6.16
N LEU A 248 -10.02 -6.06 -5.56
CA LEU A 248 -8.89 -5.27 -5.11
C LEU A 248 -8.16 -4.59 -6.29
N LEU A 249 -7.93 -5.32 -7.37
CA LEU A 249 -7.35 -4.77 -8.61
C LEU A 249 -8.28 -3.73 -9.26
N LEU A 250 -9.59 -3.96 -9.22
CA LEU A 250 -10.56 -3.00 -9.73
C LEU A 250 -10.59 -1.72 -8.86
N TYR A 251 -10.55 -1.85 -7.53
CA TYR A 251 -10.49 -0.70 -6.62
C TYR A 251 -9.23 0.13 -6.83
N THR A 252 -8.08 -0.52 -7.01
CA THR A 252 -6.83 0.20 -7.33
C THR A 252 -6.90 0.90 -8.68
N GLY A 253 -7.37 0.21 -9.72
CA GLY A 253 -7.53 0.78 -11.05
C GLY A 253 -8.47 2.00 -11.06
N ILE A 254 -9.63 1.89 -10.40
CA ILE A 254 -10.58 3.01 -10.28
C ILE A 254 -9.95 4.17 -9.51
N MET A 255 -9.30 3.92 -8.36
CA MET A 255 -8.69 4.99 -7.59
C MET A 255 -7.56 5.70 -8.35
N MET A 256 -6.71 4.96 -9.07
CA MET A 256 -5.69 5.54 -9.95
C MET A 256 -6.32 6.36 -11.09
N PHE A 257 -7.42 5.88 -11.67
CA PHE A 257 -8.13 6.64 -12.70
C PHE A 257 -8.76 7.93 -12.17
N VAL A 258 -9.44 7.86 -11.02
CA VAL A 258 -10.07 9.03 -10.39
C VAL A 258 -9.00 10.05 -10.02
N THR A 259 -7.90 9.64 -9.39
CA THR A 259 -6.77 10.53 -9.06
C THR A 259 -6.17 11.18 -10.29
N TYR A 260 -5.96 10.41 -11.37
CA TYR A 260 -5.48 10.94 -12.64
C TYR A 260 -6.42 12.02 -13.20
N THR A 261 -7.73 11.77 -13.23
CA THR A 261 -8.72 12.74 -13.75
C THR A 261 -8.82 14.00 -12.90
N VAL A 262 -8.79 13.87 -11.57
CA VAL A 262 -8.83 15.00 -10.63
C VAL A 262 -7.56 15.85 -10.77
N PHE A 263 -6.40 15.21 -10.87
CA PHE A 263 -5.13 15.91 -11.05
C PHE A 263 -5.08 16.71 -12.35
N LEU A 264 -5.62 16.17 -13.45
CA LEU A 264 -5.68 16.87 -14.73
C LEU A 264 -6.61 18.10 -14.69
N ARG A 265 -7.75 17.97 -14.01
CA ARG A 265 -8.77 19.02 -13.92
C ARG A 265 -8.45 20.10 -12.90
N ARG A 266 -7.62 19.82 -11.90
CA ARG A 266 -7.24 20.81 -10.89
C ARG A 266 -6.36 21.88 -11.55
N ASP A 267 -6.92 23.07 -11.71
CA ASP A 267 -6.12 24.25 -12.06
C ASP A 267 -5.23 24.60 -10.87
N VAL A 268 -3.93 24.37 -11.06
CA VAL A 268 -2.89 24.89 -10.17
C VAL A 268 -2.77 26.38 -10.48
N ALA A 269 -3.61 27.18 -9.82
CA ALA A 269 -3.45 28.62 -9.67
C ALA A 269 -2.95 28.92 -8.25
#